data_AF-A0A350ET77-F1
#
_entry.id   AF-A0A350ET77-F1
#
_cell.length_a   1.000
_cell.length_b   1.000
_cell.length_c   1.000
_cell.angle_alpha   90.00
_cell.angle_beta   90.00
_cell.angle_gamma   90.00
#
_symmetry.space_group_name_H-M   'P 1'
#
loop_
_entity.id
_entity.type
_entity.pdbx_description
1 polymer ?
#
loop_
_entity_poly.entity_id
_entity_poly.type
_entity_poly.pdbx_seq_one_letter_code
_entity_poly.pdbx_strand_id
1 'polypeptide(L)'
;MGEFPTGMTRPQQLPRGPFWLMAGFVLLVLLLVAFAYGQFNYVNVCIVCGKAQHALDYQVPMVRWTLYTVQYEEETSLSAVLDEQRFVGVHEHQWRMVTGDGNGVALLLGDGHRVATSLISPSMGPFVEAMLGWTDRETTERWVDRLRNPADAHLCRSLSELSRLEEFNSRDEWEHWLAETEARIAPQPQ
;
A
#
# COMPACT_ATOMS: atom_id res chain seq x y z
N MET A 1 60.47 51.20 -37.13
CA MET A 1 60.12 51.45 -35.72
C MET A 1 58.67 51.02 -35.54
N GLY A 2 58.44 49.92 -34.85
CA GLY A 2 57.10 49.42 -34.55
C GLY A 2 57.05 49.12 -33.05
N GLU A 3 56.28 49.91 -32.31
CA GLU A 3 56.03 49.70 -30.89
C GLU A 3 54.90 48.69 -30.75
N PHE A 4 55.21 47.51 -30.17
CA PHE A 4 54.19 46.53 -29.79
C PHE A 4 53.63 46.89 -28.41
N PRO A 5 52.31 46.95 -28.23
CA PRO A 5 51.72 47.27 -26.94
C PRO A 5 51.78 46.05 -26.02
N THR A 6 52.71 46.05 -25.06
CA THR A 6 52.72 45.13 -23.92
C THR A 6 51.64 45.53 -22.91
N GLY A 7 50.39 45.34 -23.28
CA GLY A 7 49.25 45.38 -22.36
C GLY A 7 49.14 44.08 -21.60
N MET A 8 49.86 43.95 -20.49
CA MET A 8 49.74 42.81 -19.58
C MET A 8 48.42 42.97 -18.81
N THR A 9 47.35 42.34 -19.30
CA THR A 9 46.04 42.31 -18.65
C THR A 9 46.17 41.63 -17.29
N ARG A 10 45.99 42.41 -16.21
CA ARG A 10 45.91 41.84 -14.85
C ARG A 10 44.79 40.79 -14.83
N PRO A 11 45.03 39.60 -14.25
CA PRO A 11 43.97 38.62 -14.09
C PRO A 11 42.88 39.23 -13.22
N GLN A 12 41.67 39.36 -13.79
CA GLN A 12 40.48 39.72 -13.02
C GLN A 12 40.27 38.64 -11.96
N GLN A 13 40.54 38.98 -10.71
CA GLN A 13 40.16 38.13 -9.59
C GLN A 13 38.65 38.13 -9.49
N LEU A 14 38.04 36.99 -9.75
CA LEU A 14 36.61 36.81 -9.54
C LEU A 14 36.29 37.12 -8.07
N PRO A 15 35.26 37.93 -7.79
CA PRO A 15 34.86 38.22 -6.42
C PRO A 15 34.48 36.90 -5.71
N ARG A 16 35.08 36.66 -4.55
CA ARG A 16 34.89 35.42 -3.78
C ARG A 16 33.44 35.24 -3.30
N GLY A 17 32.69 36.32 -3.13
CA GLY A 17 31.31 36.30 -2.62
C GLY A 17 30.33 35.52 -3.52
N PRO A 18 30.18 35.89 -4.80
CA PRO A 18 29.31 35.16 -5.74
C PRO A 18 29.63 33.66 -5.85
N PHE A 19 30.91 33.28 -5.76
CA PHE A 19 31.30 31.86 -5.82
C PHE A 19 30.71 31.05 -4.65
N TRP A 20 30.83 31.54 -3.41
CA TRP A 20 30.28 30.84 -2.25
C TRP A 20 28.75 30.76 -2.25
N LEU A 21 28.07 31.81 -2.75
CA LEU A 21 26.62 31.80 -2.92
C LEU A 21 26.18 30.74 -3.93
N MET A 22 26.87 30.66 -5.08
CA MET A 22 26.60 29.63 -6.09
C MET A 22 26.86 28.22 -5.55
N ALA A 23 27.97 28.01 -4.83
CA ALA A 23 28.27 26.72 -4.22
C ALA A 23 27.22 26.30 -3.17
N GLY A 24 26.80 27.23 -2.30
CA GLY A 24 25.74 26.99 -1.32
C GLY A 24 24.39 26.66 -1.97
N PHE A 25 24.03 27.36 -3.05
CA PHE A 25 22.82 27.08 -3.81
C PHE A 25 22.86 25.70 -4.47
N VAL A 26 23.97 25.35 -5.14
CA VAL A 26 24.15 24.02 -5.74
C VAL A 26 24.05 22.93 -4.69
N LEU A 27 24.68 23.11 -3.53
CA LEU A 27 24.59 22.15 -2.42
C LEU A 27 23.15 21.99 -1.93
N LEU A 28 22.42 23.09 -1.75
CA LEU A 28 21.02 23.06 -1.34
C LEU A 28 20.15 22.31 -2.36
N VAL A 29 20.33 22.57 -3.65
CA VAL A 29 19.60 21.87 -4.72
C VAL A 29 19.91 20.38 -4.69
N LEU A 30 21.17 19.98 -4.53
CA LEU A 30 21.56 18.57 -4.43
C LEU A 30 20.93 17.90 -3.20
N LEU A 31 20.88 18.58 -2.06
CA LEU A 31 20.22 18.06 -0.86
C LEU A 31 18.71 17.90 -1.05
N LEU A 32 18.05 18.85 -1.71
CA LEU A 32 16.62 18.75 -2.01
C LEU A 32 16.32 17.60 -2.98
N VAL A 33 17.13 17.43 -4.03
CA VAL A 33 16.99 16.31 -4.97
C VAL A 33 17.25 14.97 -4.27
N ALA A 34 18.29 14.89 -3.44
CA ALA A 34 18.57 13.68 -2.66
C ALA A 34 17.44 13.35 -1.67
N PHE A 35 16.86 14.36 -1.02
CA PHE A 35 15.73 14.20 -0.11
C PHE A 35 14.48 13.71 -0.86
N ALA A 36 14.18 14.29 -2.03
CA ALA A 36 13.05 13.87 -2.85
C ALA A 36 13.22 12.45 -3.41
N TYR A 37 14.43 12.08 -3.83
CA TYR A 37 14.70 10.76 -4.40
C TYR A 37 14.82 9.67 -3.34
N GLY A 38 15.20 10.03 -2.11
CA GLY A 38 15.33 9.10 -0.99
C GLY A 38 14.01 8.55 -0.46
N GLN A 39 12.85 9.06 -0.92
CA GLN A 39 11.56 8.60 -0.44
C GLN A 39 11.18 7.23 -1.02
N PHE A 40 10.73 6.33 -0.16
CA PHE A 40 10.15 5.04 -0.51
C PHE A 40 8.82 4.85 0.22
N ASN A 41 7.72 4.94 -0.51
CA ASN A 41 6.36 4.77 0.00
C ASN A 41 5.96 3.32 -0.12
N TYR A 42 5.28 2.77 0.88
CA TYR A 42 4.71 1.44 0.81
C TYR A 42 3.47 1.30 1.67
N VAL A 43 2.61 0.38 1.25
CA VAL A 43 1.38 0.00 1.96
C VAL A 43 1.56 -1.42 2.45
N ASN A 44 1.33 -1.62 3.74
CA ASN A 44 1.21 -2.91 4.37
C ASN A 44 -0.25 -3.20 4.71
N VAL A 45 -0.61 -4.48 4.75
CA VAL A 45 -1.89 -4.94 5.30
C VAL A 45 -1.64 -5.97 6.39
N CYS A 46 -2.37 -5.88 7.50
CA CYS A 46 -2.34 -6.92 8.52
C CYS A 46 -3.18 -8.10 8.03
N ILE A 47 -2.56 -9.27 7.87
CA ILE A 47 -3.29 -10.46 7.38
C ILE A 47 -4.29 -11.02 8.40
N VAL A 48 -4.27 -10.57 9.65
CA VAL A 48 -5.18 -11.01 10.70
C VAL A 48 -6.44 -10.15 10.72
N CYS A 49 -6.32 -8.83 10.92
CA CYS A 49 -7.47 -7.93 11.03
C CYS A 49 -7.81 -7.14 9.76
N GLY A 50 -6.98 -7.19 8.73
CA GLY A 50 -7.21 -6.40 7.50
C GLY A 50 -6.97 -4.89 7.65
N LYS A 51 -6.43 -4.40 8.78
CA LYS A 51 -5.99 -2.99 8.88
C LYS A 51 -4.92 -2.70 7.82
N ALA A 52 -4.91 -1.48 7.31
CA ALA A 52 -3.86 -0.98 6.43
C ALA A 52 -2.86 -0.16 7.23
N GLN A 53 -1.59 -0.21 6.83
CA GLN A 53 -0.54 0.67 7.34
C GLN A 53 0.16 1.29 6.15
N HIS A 54 0.21 2.61 6.14
CA HIS A 54 0.95 3.36 5.15
C HIS A 54 2.26 3.78 5.79
N ALA A 55 3.36 3.53 5.09
CA ALA A 55 4.69 3.84 5.56
C ALA A 55 5.48 4.57 4.47
N LEU A 56 6.28 5.53 4.93
CA LEU A 56 7.20 6.30 4.12
C LEU A 56 8.58 6.20 4.76
N ASP A 57 9.46 5.49 4.08
CA ASP A 57 10.86 5.38 4.43
C ASP A 57 11.66 6.49 3.73
N TYR A 58 12.51 7.17 4.49
CA TYR A 58 13.50 8.08 3.92
C TYR A 58 14.85 7.39 3.90
N GLN A 59 15.23 6.95 2.71
CA GLN A 59 16.41 6.19 2.41
C GLN A 59 17.51 7.08 1.85
N VAL A 60 18.76 6.67 2.05
CA VAL A 60 19.88 7.26 1.31
C VAL A 60 19.75 6.87 -0.17
N PRO A 61 19.74 7.80 -1.13
CA PRO A 61 19.60 7.47 -2.54
C PRO A 61 20.58 6.38 -2.99
N MET A 62 20.09 5.41 -3.77
CA MET A 62 20.89 4.27 -4.28
C MET A 62 21.41 3.28 -3.23
N VAL A 63 21.12 3.51 -1.94
CA VAL A 63 21.47 2.61 -0.84
C VAL A 63 20.17 2.18 -0.15
N ARG A 64 20.03 0.91 0.22
CA ARG A 64 18.85 0.42 0.97
C ARG A 64 18.96 0.73 2.47
N TRP A 65 19.44 1.92 2.82
CA TRP A 65 19.60 2.33 4.20
C TRP A 65 18.53 3.36 4.55
N THR A 66 17.57 2.94 5.38
CA THR A 66 16.51 3.80 5.92
C THR A 66 17.07 4.65 7.08
N LEU A 67 16.96 5.96 6.97
CA LEU A 67 17.33 6.94 8.00
C LEU A 67 16.21 7.12 9.01
N TYR A 68 14.97 7.23 8.51
CA TYR A 68 13.78 7.32 9.33
C TYR A 68 12.55 6.81 8.58
N THR A 69 11.56 6.36 9.33
CA THR A 69 10.28 5.86 8.82
C THR A 69 9.16 6.66 9.46
N VAL A 70 8.24 7.12 8.63
CA VAL A 70 6.94 7.66 9.07
C VAL A 70 5.90 6.62 8.76
N GLN A 71 5.05 6.28 9.73
CA GLN A 71 4.00 5.30 9.54
C GLN A 71 2.69 5.79 10.16
N TYR A 72 1.57 5.46 9.53
CA TYR A 72 0.25 5.62 10.09
C TYR A 72 -0.63 4.42 9.75
N GLU A 73 -1.55 4.11 10.64
CA GLU A 73 -2.50 3.00 10.48
C GLU A 73 -3.86 3.56 10.05
N GLU A 74 -4.52 2.82 9.17
CA GLU A 74 -5.84 3.13 8.65
C GLU A 74 -6.76 1.92 8.86
N GLU A 75 -7.94 2.18 9.42
CA GLU A 75 -9.00 1.19 9.53
C GLU A 75 -9.66 0.99 8.17
N THR A 76 -9.64 -0.24 7.69
CA THR A 76 -10.39 -0.67 6.51
C THR A 76 -11.82 -1.02 6.90
N SER A 77 -12.72 -1.02 5.91
CA SER A 77 -14.11 -1.45 6.11
C SER A 77 -14.22 -2.85 6.72
N LEU A 78 -13.38 -3.80 6.29
CA LEU A 78 -13.30 -5.12 6.89
C LEU A 78 -12.83 -5.06 8.35
N SER A 79 -11.75 -4.33 8.63
CA SER A 79 -11.17 -4.28 9.98
C SER A 79 -12.12 -3.70 11.02
N ALA A 80 -12.92 -2.69 10.64
CA ALA A 80 -13.95 -2.12 11.50
C ALA A 80 -15.02 -3.17 11.88
N VAL A 81 -15.54 -3.91 10.89
CA VAL A 81 -16.54 -4.98 11.12
C VAL A 81 -15.96 -6.11 11.98
N LEU A 82 -14.73 -6.54 11.72
CA LEU A 82 -14.10 -7.62 12.49
C LEU A 82 -13.86 -7.23 13.96
N ASP A 83 -13.54 -5.95 14.23
CA ASP A 83 -13.35 -5.43 15.58
C ASP A 83 -14.70 -5.28 16.32
N GLU A 84 -15.70 -4.64 15.68
CA GLU A 84 -17.04 -4.45 16.24
C GLU A 84 -17.70 -5.78 16.62
N GLN A 85 -17.56 -6.79 15.76
CA GLN A 85 -18.14 -8.11 15.95
C GLN A 85 -17.29 -9.04 16.82
N ARG A 86 -16.15 -8.54 17.34
CA ARG A 86 -15.18 -9.28 18.15
C ARG A 86 -14.74 -10.59 17.48
N PHE A 87 -14.61 -10.55 16.16
CA PHE A 87 -14.04 -11.66 15.37
C PHE A 87 -12.52 -11.73 15.51
N VAL A 88 -11.90 -10.58 15.73
CA VAL A 88 -10.45 -10.49 15.96
C VAL A 88 -10.22 -9.78 17.29
N GLY A 89 -9.53 -10.45 18.21
CA GLY A 89 -9.10 -9.85 19.46
C GLY A 89 -7.87 -8.95 19.29
N VAL A 90 -7.42 -8.36 20.39
CA VAL A 90 -6.12 -7.66 20.44
C VAL A 90 -5.02 -8.64 20.04
N HIS A 91 -4.22 -8.29 19.04
CA HIS A 91 -3.14 -9.11 18.51
C HIS A 91 -1.99 -8.22 18.03
N GLU A 92 -0.80 -8.80 17.93
CA GLU A 92 0.32 -8.18 17.25
C GLU A 92 0.08 -8.22 15.72
N HIS A 93 0.16 -7.07 15.06
CA HIS A 93 -0.12 -6.97 13.64
C HIS A 93 0.92 -7.71 12.80
N GLN A 94 0.43 -8.59 11.93
CA GLN A 94 1.25 -9.33 10.96
C GLN A 94 1.24 -8.59 9.63
N TRP A 95 2.04 -7.52 9.56
CA TRP A 95 2.15 -6.67 8.38
C TRP A 95 2.77 -7.40 7.20
N ARG A 96 2.07 -7.35 6.06
CA ARG A 96 2.58 -7.82 4.77
C ARG A 96 2.53 -6.69 3.76
N MET A 97 3.66 -6.43 3.11
CA MET A 97 3.74 -5.41 2.08
C MET A 97 2.85 -5.76 0.89
N VAL A 98 2.02 -4.81 0.49
CA VAL A 98 1.08 -4.91 -0.63
C VAL A 98 1.74 -4.34 -1.88
N THR A 99 2.08 -3.07 -1.80
CA THR A 99 2.72 -2.31 -2.87
C THR A 99 3.71 -1.32 -2.26
N GLY A 100 4.70 -0.92 -3.04
CA GLY A 100 5.54 0.23 -2.72
C GLY A 100 6.17 0.83 -3.97
N ASP A 101 6.68 2.04 -3.85
CA ASP A 101 7.31 2.81 -4.91
C ASP A 101 8.31 3.82 -4.31
N GLY A 102 9.19 4.35 -5.16
CA GLY A 102 10.19 5.34 -4.75
C GLY A 102 11.63 4.83 -4.83
N ASN A 103 12.60 5.69 -4.50
CA ASN A 103 14.04 5.41 -4.64
C ASN A 103 14.43 4.78 -6.01
N GLY A 104 13.80 5.27 -7.09
CA GLY A 104 13.99 4.76 -8.45
C GLY A 104 13.21 3.50 -8.82
N VAL A 105 12.44 2.93 -7.90
CA VAL A 105 11.53 1.80 -8.14
C VAL A 105 10.14 2.33 -8.49
N ALA A 106 9.65 2.00 -9.68
CA ALA A 106 8.33 2.46 -10.14
C ALA A 106 7.17 1.75 -9.43
N LEU A 107 7.32 0.44 -9.18
CA LEU A 107 6.35 -0.36 -8.44
C LEU A 107 7.04 -1.63 -7.92
N LEU A 108 6.85 -1.90 -6.63
CA LEU A 108 7.24 -3.13 -5.96
C LEU A 108 5.98 -3.81 -5.46
N LEU A 109 5.77 -5.08 -5.83
CA LEU A 109 4.69 -5.90 -5.31
C LEU A 109 5.24 -6.78 -4.19
N GLY A 110 4.63 -6.72 -3.01
CA GLY A 110 5.01 -7.56 -1.88
C GLY A 110 4.15 -8.81 -1.78
N ASP A 111 4.49 -9.68 -0.83
CA ASP A 111 3.77 -10.93 -0.57
C ASP A 111 2.30 -10.71 -0.19
N GLY A 112 1.98 -9.56 0.40
CA GLY A 112 0.63 -9.15 0.76
C GLY A 112 -0.23 -8.76 -0.45
N HIS A 113 0.35 -8.57 -1.64
CA HIS A 113 -0.38 -8.06 -2.81
C HIS A 113 -1.62 -8.90 -3.15
N ARG A 114 -1.47 -10.24 -3.11
CA ARG A 114 -2.55 -11.16 -3.48
C ARG A 114 -3.72 -11.14 -2.50
N VAL A 115 -3.44 -11.00 -1.20
CA VAL A 115 -4.48 -10.95 -0.15
C VAL A 115 -5.04 -9.56 0.04
N ALA A 116 -4.30 -8.52 -0.34
CA ALA A 116 -4.77 -7.15 -0.21
C ALA A 116 -6.05 -6.92 -1.00
N THR A 117 -6.21 -7.55 -2.16
CA THR A 117 -7.41 -7.36 -3.00
C THR A 117 -8.71 -7.72 -2.30
N SER A 118 -8.68 -8.68 -1.36
CA SER A 118 -9.83 -8.98 -0.50
C SER A 118 -9.84 -8.10 0.75
N LEU A 119 -8.72 -8.01 1.47
CA LEU A 119 -8.67 -7.41 2.80
C LEU A 119 -8.91 -5.88 2.83
N ILE A 120 -8.53 -5.15 1.78
CA ILE A 120 -8.69 -3.69 1.71
C ILE A 120 -9.88 -3.27 0.83
N SER A 121 -10.64 -4.22 0.30
CA SER A 121 -11.78 -3.90 -0.57
C SER A 121 -12.87 -3.16 0.24
N PRO A 122 -13.39 -2.01 -0.25
CA PRO A 122 -14.49 -1.32 0.42
C PRO A 122 -15.77 -2.16 0.53
N SER A 123 -15.96 -3.15 -0.35
CA SER A 123 -17.08 -4.10 -0.33
C SER A 123 -16.99 -5.14 0.79
N MET A 124 -15.80 -5.33 1.39
CA MET A 124 -15.54 -6.50 2.20
C MET A 124 -16.17 -6.43 3.60
N GLY A 125 -16.22 -5.24 4.21
CA GLY A 125 -16.93 -5.05 5.48
C GLY A 125 -18.40 -5.42 5.36
N PRO A 126 -19.17 -4.79 4.45
CA PRO A 126 -20.57 -5.14 4.23
C PRO A 126 -20.80 -6.61 3.88
N PHE A 127 -19.89 -7.22 3.12
CA PHE A 127 -19.97 -8.65 2.81
C PHE A 127 -19.85 -9.52 4.07
N VAL A 128 -18.86 -9.26 4.93
CA VAL A 128 -18.70 -10.01 6.19
C VAL A 128 -19.87 -9.73 7.15
N GLU A 129 -20.36 -8.49 7.20
CA GLU A 129 -21.54 -8.14 7.99
C GLU A 129 -22.78 -8.90 7.52
N ALA A 130 -23.02 -9.00 6.20
CA ALA A 130 -24.08 -9.82 5.64
C ALA A 130 -23.90 -11.30 5.97
N MET A 131 -22.68 -11.84 5.88
CA MET A 131 -22.38 -13.22 6.30
C MET A 131 -22.76 -13.45 7.77
N LEU A 132 -22.50 -12.49 8.66
CA LEU A 132 -22.88 -12.59 10.07
C LEU A 132 -24.38 -12.52 10.30
N GLY A 133 -25.10 -11.74 9.48
CA GLY A 133 -26.55 -11.64 9.55
C GLY A 133 -27.27 -12.87 9.01
N TRP A 134 -26.73 -13.50 7.97
CA TRP A 134 -27.41 -14.55 7.21
C TRP A 134 -26.86 -15.96 7.44
N THR A 135 -25.66 -16.13 7.98
CA THR A 135 -25.05 -17.46 8.20
C THR A 135 -24.69 -17.70 9.66
N ASP A 136 -24.29 -18.93 9.99
CA ASP A 136 -23.72 -19.22 11.30
C ASP A 136 -22.27 -18.70 11.43
N ARG A 137 -21.81 -18.56 12.67
CA ARG A 137 -20.47 -18.04 13.00
C ARG A 137 -19.35 -18.88 12.40
N GLU A 138 -19.47 -20.21 12.43
CA GLU A 138 -18.44 -21.12 11.91
C GLU A 138 -18.27 -20.94 10.39
N THR A 139 -19.37 -20.80 9.67
CA THR A 139 -19.38 -20.51 8.24
C THR A 139 -18.74 -19.15 7.96
N THR A 140 -19.06 -18.11 8.74
CA THR A 140 -18.41 -16.81 8.59
C THR A 140 -16.91 -16.86 8.87
N GLU A 141 -16.48 -17.56 9.93
CA GLU A 141 -15.05 -17.74 10.26
C GLU A 141 -14.29 -18.42 9.12
N ARG A 142 -14.86 -19.47 8.50
CA ARG A 142 -14.28 -20.11 7.31
C ARG A 142 -14.11 -19.13 6.14
N TRP A 143 -15.10 -18.27 5.90
CA TRP A 143 -14.99 -17.24 4.86
C TRP A 143 -13.95 -16.19 5.19
N VAL A 144 -13.86 -15.75 6.45
CA VAL A 144 -12.82 -14.83 6.91
C VAL A 144 -11.42 -15.44 6.72
N ASP A 145 -11.24 -16.75 6.95
CA ASP A 145 -9.97 -17.41 6.67
C ASP A 145 -9.66 -17.49 5.16
N ARG A 146 -10.67 -17.69 4.32
CA ARG A 146 -10.51 -17.61 2.85
C ARG A 146 -10.12 -16.20 2.38
N LEU A 147 -10.63 -15.14 3.02
CA LEU A 147 -10.21 -13.76 2.73
C LEU A 147 -8.71 -13.56 2.90
N ARG A 148 -8.11 -14.29 3.84
CA ARG A 148 -6.68 -14.23 4.16
C ARG A 148 -5.84 -15.20 3.32
N ASN A 149 -6.47 -16.08 2.55
CA ASN A 149 -5.79 -17.04 1.69
C ASN A 149 -5.48 -16.39 0.32
N PRO A 150 -4.21 -16.29 -0.09
CA PRO A 150 -3.83 -15.75 -1.40
C PRO A 150 -4.49 -16.46 -2.59
N ALA A 151 -4.86 -17.73 -2.45
CA ALA A 151 -5.51 -18.51 -3.50
C ALA A 151 -6.99 -18.14 -3.68
N ASP A 152 -7.67 -17.73 -2.62
CA ASP A 152 -9.11 -17.41 -2.60
C ASP A 152 -9.39 -15.90 -2.66
N ALA A 153 -8.39 -15.04 -2.40
CA ALA A 153 -8.58 -13.60 -2.26
C ALA A 153 -9.29 -12.93 -3.44
N HIS A 154 -9.00 -13.35 -4.68
CA HIS A 154 -9.70 -12.84 -5.87
C HIS A 154 -11.17 -13.29 -5.91
N LEU A 155 -11.45 -14.56 -5.62
CA LEU A 155 -12.80 -15.11 -5.54
C LEU A 155 -13.61 -14.34 -4.49
N CYS A 156 -13.07 -14.19 -3.28
CA CYS A 156 -13.77 -13.49 -2.21
C CYS A 156 -14.03 -12.02 -2.55
N ARG A 157 -13.06 -11.33 -3.18
CA ARG A 157 -13.29 -9.96 -3.68
C ARG A 157 -14.44 -9.94 -4.67
N SER A 158 -14.42 -10.80 -5.68
CA SER A 158 -15.49 -10.88 -6.68
C SER A 158 -16.86 -11.14 -6.04
N LEU A 159 -16.93 -12.09 -5.10
CA LEU A 159 -18.17 -12.37 -4.35
C LEU A 159 -18.65 -11.15 -3.56
N SER A 160 -17.76 -10.46 -2.85
CA SER A 160 -18.12 -9.27 -2.07
C SER A 160 -18.63 -8.13 -2.95
N GLU A 161 -18.15 -7.99 -4.18
CA GLU A 161 -18.64 -6.97 -5.10
C GLU A 161 -19.97 -7.39 -5.75
N LEU A 162 -20.12 -8.67 -6.11
CA LEU A 162 -21.37 -9.19 -6.66
C LEU A 162 -22.51 -9.15 -5.63
N SER A 163 -22.24 -9.45 -4.36
CA SER A 163 -23.27 -9.41 -3.31
C SER A 163 -23.88 -8.03 -3.13
N ARG A 164 -23.16 -6.96 -3.51
CA ARG A 164 -23.66 -5.58 -3.45
C ARG A 164 -24.65 -5.24 -4.57
N LEU A 165 -24.69 -6.05 -5.62
CA LEU A 165 -25.59 -5.87 -6.75
C LEU A 165 -26.90 -6.63 -6.58
N GLU A 166 -26.98 -7.49 -5.56
CA GLU A 166 -28.12 -8.35 -5.29
C GLU A 166 -28.85 -7.87 -4.03
N GLU A 167 -30.16 -8.05 -4.00
CA GLU A 167 -30.99 -7.83 -2.82
C GLU A 167 -31.44 -9.19 -2.28
N PHE A 168 -31.09 -9.48 -1.02
CA PHE A 168 -31.44 -10.73 -0.36
C PHE A 168 -32.55 -10.47 0.66
N ASN A 169 -33.68 -11.14 0.49
CA ASN A 169 -34.84 -11.01 1.38
C ASN A 169 -34.88 -12.11 2.44
N SER A 170 -34.05 -13.14 2.29
CA SER A 170 -33.99 -14.25 3.23
C SER A 170 -32.60 -14.88 3.30
N ARG A 171 -32.39 -15.61 4.39
CA ARG A 171 -31.21 -16.46 4.60
C ARG A 171 -31.06 -17.49 3.48
N ASP A 172 -32.16 -18.14 3.10
CA ASP A 172 -32.14 -19.19 2.08
C ASP A 172 -31.72 -18.64 0.71
N GLU A 173 -32.17 -17.42 0.36
CA GLU A 173 -31.74 -16.72 -0.86
C GLU A 173 -30.23 -16.42 -0.85
N TRP A 174 -29.71 -15.91 0.29
CA TRP A 174 -28.28 -15.64 0.46
C TRP A 174 -27.44 -16.91 0.33
N GLU A 175 -27.79 -17.96 1.06
CA GLU A 175 -27.04 -19.23 1.05
C GLU A 175 -27.10 -19.90 -0.33
N HIS A 176 -28.25 -19.86 -1.00
CA HIS A 176 -28.40 -20.37 -2.36
C HIS A 176 -27.53 -19.61 -3.36
N TRP A 177 -27.59 -18.27 -3.33
CA TRP A 177 -26.77 -17.41 -4.18
C TRP A 177 -25.27 -17.62 -3.94
N LEU A 178 -24.86 -17.73 -2.67
CA LEU A 178 -23.46 -17.91 -2.31
C LEU A 178 -22.93 -19.24 -2.87
N ALA A 179 -23.68 -20.33 -2.71
CA ALA A 179 -23.32 -21.65 -3.23
C ALA A 179 -23.29 -21.68 -4.77
N GLU A 180 -24.29 -21.08 -5.43
CA GLU A 180 -24.36 -21.03 -6.89
C GLU A 180 -23.21 -20.19 -7.47
N THR A 181 -22.92 -19.05 -6.85
CA THR A 181 -21.88 -18.12 -7.33
C THR A 181 -20.48 -18.67 -7.08
N GLU A 182 -20.27 -19.34 -5.94
CA GLU A 182 -19.03 -20.08 -5.70
C GLU A 182 -18.82 -21.17 -6.75
N ALA A 183 -19.84 -21.96 -7.08
CA ALA A 183 -19.74 -23.00 -8.10
C ALA A 183 -19.42 -22.46 -9.50
N ARG A 184 -19.87 -21.23 -9.81
CA ARG A 184 -19.60 -20.55 -11.09
C ARG A 184 -18.18 -19.98 -11.20
N ILE A 185 -17.64 -19.46 -10.10
CA ILE A 185 -16.34 -18.78 -10.08
C ILE A 185 -15.19 -19.76 -9.77
N ALA A 186 -15.49 -20.89 -9.12
CA ALA A 186 -14.48 -21.92 -8.86
C ALA A 186 -13.77 -22.34 -10.15
N PRO A 187 -12.42 -22.36 -10.18
CA PRO A 187 -11.68 -22.76 -11.37
C PRO A 187 -12.06 -24.19 -11.74
N GLN A 188 -12.54 -24.38 -12.97
CA GLN A 188 -12.86 -25.73 -13.45
C GLN A 188 -11.57 -26.56 -13.47
N PRO A 189 -11.61 -27.81 -12.97
CA PRO A 189 -10.45 -28.69 -13.02
C PRO A 189 -10.03 -28.85 -14.49
N GLN A 190 -8.79 -28.47 -14.78
CA GLN A 190 -8.14 -28.68 -16.08
C GLN A 190 -7.79 -30.15 -16.28
#